data_AF-A0ABD1JQQ3-F1
#
_entry.id   AF-A0ABD1JQQ3-F1
#
_cell.length_a   1.000
_cell.length_b   1.000
_cell.length_c   1.000
_cell.angle_alpha   90.00
_cell.angle_beta   90.00
_cell.angle_gamma   90.00
#
_symmetry.space_group_name_H-M   'P 1'
#
loop_
_entity.id
_entity.type
_entity.pdbx_description
1 polymer ?
#
loop_
_entity_poly.entity_id
_entity_poly.type
_entity_poly.pdbx_seq_one_letter_code
_entity_poly.pdbx_strand_id
1 'polypeptide(L)'
;MDQCVSYILFRKNKRVCLRDEDMTTYKLSHIFQVSSDSLYLTDDSNVAIFAGESSGMFSSLDLSPRGQYEVHDEDDVASGSSTTAGQRFAFSRPFSTVTSGSLQGASALPRATSKTFQRLVYLAEVVGGKLNPSRMVMVRFAESEASLQGIATKVQDAIGSHEPLILTDAQGNAIVESEGTTGSPYWKQNARKILAVPEKDFTELHGTKSRKNEDVGAVAEVTEKIEQLVLASQCLPDVTSTIRELTSLAAVQRLTQTHSQLQTIKHGFSCVICLIFLCFLQLMTEPLFMQCCKNLIGCKTCVEEWHGNSDTCAKCRGSIEGSSMFEVKGLSEALSVLGSLFEEE
;
A
#
# COMPACT_ATOMS: atom_id res chain seq x y z
N MET A 1 -16.62 -31.37 -6.50
CA MET A 1 -15.15 -31.50 -6.54
C MET A 1 -14.60 -30.16 -6.10
N ASP A 2 -14.20 -30.04 -4.84
CA ASP A 2 -13.56 -28.82 -4.33
C ASP A 2 -12.26 -28.64 -5.10
N GLN A 3 -12.19 -27.61 -5.93
CA GLN A 3 -10.94 -27.20 -6.53
C GLN A 3 -10.07 -26.65 -5.41
N CYS A 4 -9.01 -27.39 -5.07
CA CYS A 4 -7.99 -26.92 -4.15
C CYS A 4 -7.41 -25.61 -4.69
N VAL A 5 -7.66 -24.50 -4.00
CA VAL A 5 -7.16 -23.18 -4.36
C VAL A 5 -5.65 -23.17 -4.15
N SER A 6 -4.92 -22.75 -5.18
CA SER A 6 -3.47 -22.65 -5.15
C SER A 6 -3.01 -21.30 -5.67
N TYR A 7 -1.80 -20.90 -5.27
CA TYR A 7 -1.17 -19.62 -5.58
C TYR A 7 0.27 -19.85 -6.03
N ILE A 8 0.77 -19.01 -6.93
CA ILE A 8 2.13 -19.10 -7.44
C ILE A 8 2.93 -17.93 -6.86
N LEU A 9 3.98 -18.23 -6.11
CA LEU A 9 4.84 -17.22 -5.51
C LEU A 9 6.22 -17.22 -6.14
N PHE A 10 6.77 -16.02 -6.27
CA PHE A 10 8.08 -15.75 -6.85
C PHE A 10 8.95 -14.98 -5.86
N ARG A 11 10.24 -15.29 -5.84
CA ARG A 11 11.27 -14.38 -5.33
C ARG A 11 12.56 -14.66 -6.05
N LYS A 12 13.11 -13.65 -6.73
CA LYS A 12 14.32 -13.80 -7.56
C LYS A 12 14.11 -14.92 -8.58
N ASN A 13 14.90 -16.00 -8.49
CA ASN A 13 14.78 -17.17 -9.39
C ASN A 13 13.99 -18.34 -8.79
N LYS A 14 13.43 -18.19 -7.58
CA LYS A 14 12.60 -19.21 -6.93
C LYS A 14 11.14 -19.01 -7.32
N ARG A 15 10.47 -20.11 -7.66
CA ARG A 15 9.04 -20.18 -7.93
C ARG A 15 8.44 -21.37 -7.19
N VAL A 16 7.37 -21.14 -6.44
CA VAL A 16 6.68 -22.18 -5.66
C VAL A 16 5.17 -22.08 -5.87
N CYS A 17 4.48 -23.22 -5.92
CA CYS A 17 3.03 -23.30 -5.93
C CYS A 17 2.56 -23.77 -4.55
N LEU A 18 1.75 -22.96 -3.87
CA LEU A 18 1.28 -23.22 -2.50
C LEU A 18 -0.25 -23.26 -2.47
N ARG A 19 -0.79 -24.00 -1.50
CA ARG A 19 -2.23 -24.02 -1.21
C ARG A 19 -2.56 -22.93 -0.20
N ASP A 20 -3.85 -22.68 -0.02
CA ASP A 20 -4.38 -21.73 0.97
C ASP A 20 -3.86 -21.96 2.40
N GLU A 21 -3.84 -23.21 2.86
CA GLU A 21 -3.30 -23.61 4.16
C GLU A 21 -1.79 -23.37 4.33
N ASP A 22 -1.08 -23.09 3.24
CA ASP A 22 0.36 -22.84 3.22
C ASP A 22 0.71 -21.34 3.10
N MET A 23 -0.28 -20.46 2.94
CA MET A 23 -0.10 -19.02 2.76
C MET A 23 0.12 -18.29 4.09
N THR A 24 1.22 -18.61 4.78
CA THR A 24 1.57 -18.03 6.08
C THR A 24 2.94 -17.36 6.06
N THR A 25 3.11 -16.26 6.80
CA THR A 25 4.41 -15.57 6.91
C THR A 25 5.51 -16.51 7.37
N TYR A 26 5.21 -17.42 8.31
CA TYR A 26 6.13 -18.45 8.77
C TYR A 26 6.58 -19.39 7.64
N LYS A 27 5.65 -19.98 6.87
CA LYS A 27 6.03 -20.92 5.79
C LYS A 27 6.76 -20.19 4.67
N LEU A 28 6.27 -19.01 4.28
CA LEU A 28 6.88 -18.20 3.24
C LEU A 28 8.29 -17.71 3.62
N SER A 29 8.50 -17.31 4.87
CA SER A 29 9.81 -16.89 5.36
C SER A 29 10.86 -17.98 5.27
N HIS A 30 10.48 -19.22 5.61
CA HIS A 30 11.37 -20.37 5.50
C HIS A 30 11.68 -20.76 4.05
N ILE A 31 10.67 -20.76 3.17
CA ILE A 31 10.83 -21.11 1.75
C ILE A 31 11.72 -20.08 1.03
N PHE A 32 11.44 -18.79 1.24
CA PHE A 32 12.05 -17.70 0.52
C PHE A 32 13.23 -17.04 1.24
N GLN A 33 13.55 -17.48 2.46
CA GLN A 33 14.64 -16.96 3.28
C GLN A 33 14.52 -15.42 3.42
N VAL A 34 13.33 -14.96 3.79
CA VAL A 34 13.03 -13.56 4.17
C VAL A 34 12.80 -13.48 5.68
N SER A 35 12.88 -12.28 6.25
CA SER A 35 12.35 -12.04 7.60
C SER A 35 10.82 -12.21 7.61
N SER A 36 10.28 -12.84 8.65
CA SER A 36 8.82 -12.98 8.83
C SER A 36 8.14 -11.64 9.12
N ASP A 37 8.86 -10.73 9.76
CA ASP A 37 8.28 -9.53 10.38
C ASP A 37 8.15 -8.39 9.37
N SER A 38 8.85 -8.48 8.25
CA SER A 38 8.86 -7.51 7.15
C SER A 38 8.30 -8.08 5.84
N LEU A 39 7.68 -9.27 5.89
CA LEU A 39 7.24 -9.99 4.69
C LEU A 39 5.94 -9.41 4.14
N TYR A 40 5.95 -9.03 2.86
CA TYR A 40 4.74 -8.70 2.12
C TYR A 40 4.76 -9.29 0.72
N LEU A 41 3.58 -9.39 0.12
CA LEU A 41 3.40 -9.84 -1.26
C LEU A 41 3.08 -8.66 -2.16
N THR A 42 3.37 -8.80 -3.45
CA THR A 42 2.83 -7.90 -4.48
C THR A 42 2.18 -8.72 -5.58
N ASP A 43 1.06 -8.24 -6.11
CA ASP A 43 0.36 -8.86 -7.23
C ASP A 43 0.93 -8.42 -8.60
N ASP A 44 0.25 -8.77 -9.68
CA ASP A 44 0.61 -8.37 -11.05
C ASP A 44 0.49 -6.86 -11.31
N SER A 45 -0.25 -6.15 -10.47
CA SER A 45 -0.45 -4.70 -10.49
C SER A 45 0.54 -3.97 -9.58
N ASN A 46 1.43 -4.71 -8.91
CA ASN A 46 2.39 -4.20 -7.94
C ASN A 46 1.74 -3.58 -6.68
N VAL A 47 0.54 -4.05 -6.34
CA VAL A 47 -0.16 -3.67 -5.10
C VAL A 47 0.36 -4.53 -3.96
N ALA A 48 0.79 -3.89 -2.88
CA ALA A 48 1.29 -4.58 -1.69
C ALA A 48 0.14 -5.23 -0.90
N ILE A 49 0.33 -6.49 -0.52
CA ILE A 49 -0.59 -7.29 0.28
C ILE A 49 0.15 -7.73 1.54
N PHE A 50 -0.44 -7.44 2.70
CA PHE A 50 0.14 -7.74 4.00
C PHE A 50 -0.61 -8.89 4.67
N ALA A 51 0.09 -9.70 5.45
CA ALA A 51 -0.55 -10.71 6.28
C ALA A 51 -1.29 -10.06 7.46
N GLY A 52 -2.32 -10.74 7.97
CA GLY A 52 -3.02 -10.29 9.17
C GLY A 52 -2.09 -10.30 10.39
N GLU A 53 -1.98 -9.17 11.10
CA GLU A 53 -1.03 -8.95 12.20
C GLU A 53 -1.09 -10.02 13.30
N SER A 54 -2.29 -10.53 13.62
CA SER A 54 -2.49 -11.51 14.69
C SER A 54 -2.39 -12.97 14.25
N SER A 55 -2.60 -13.26 12.96
CA SER A 55 -2.65 -14.63 12.44
C SER A 55 -1.41 -15.02 11.65
N GLY A 56 -0.66 -14.05 11.10
CA GLY A 56 0.42 -14.30 10.16
C GLY A 56 -0.06 -14.96 8.86
N MET A 57 -1.37 -14.94 8.59
CA MET A 57 -1.98 -15.54 7.40
C MET A 57 -2.27 -14.47 6.35
N PHE A 58 -2.04 -14.81 5.08
CA PHE A 58 -2.56 -14.01 3.98
C PHE A 58 -4.04 -14.32 3.77
N SER A 59 -4.87 -13.28 3.72
CA SER A 59 -6.31 -13.42 3.52
C SER A 59 -6.60 -13.92 2.11
N SER A 60 -7.41 -14.97 1.97
CA SER A 60 -7.90 -15.43 0.68
C SER A 60 -8.84 -14.43 -0.01
N LEU A 61 -9.32 -13.41 0.70
CA LEU A 61 -10.07 -12.30 0.11
C LEU A 61 -9.19 -11.36 -0.70
N ASP A 62 -7.92 -11.23 -0.31
CA ASP A 62 -6.93 -10.38 -0.97
C ASP A 62 -6.17 -11.15 -2.06
N LEU A 63 -6.41 -12.46 -2.18
CA LEU A 63 -5.74 -13.33 -3.14
C LEU A 63 -6.73 -13.87 -4.18
N SER A 64 -6.39 -13.67 -5.45
CA SER A 64 -7.05 -14.35 -6.56
C SER A 64 -6.66 -15.85 -6.63
N PRO A 65 -7.63 -16.76 -6.88
CA PRO A 65 -7.34 -18.17 -7.14
C PRO A 65 -6.40 -18.33 -8.33
N ARG A 66 -5.31 -19.08 -8.15
CA ARG A 66 -4.21 -19.23 -9.14
C ARG A 66 -3.47 -17.93 -9.45
N GLY A 67 -3.61 -16.93 -8.58
CA GLY A 67 -2.88 -15.68 -8.65
C GLY A 67 -1.37 -15.86 -8.55
N GLN A 68 -0.66 -14.86 -9.07
CA GLN A 68 0.80 -14.80 -9.11
C GLN A 68 1.27 -13.65 -8.22
N TYR A 69 2.16 -13.94 -7.27
CA TYR A 69 2.62 -12.98 -6.28
C TYR A 69 4.14 -12.97 -6.14
N GLU A 70 4.72 -11.79 -5.96
CA GLU A 70 6.14 -11.63 -5.66
C GLU A 70 6.34 -11.35 -4.17
N VAL A 71 7.25 -12.11 -3.54
CA VAL A 71 7.54 -12.05 -2.10
C VAL A 71 8.69 -11.08 -1.85
N HIS A 72 8.47 -10.12 -0.94
CA HIS A 72 9.42 -9.07 -0.60
C HIS A 72 9.74 -9.04 0.90
N ASP A 73 10.86 -8.41 1.25
CA ASP A 73 11.23 -7.97 2.59
C ASP A 73 11.75 -6.53 2.58
N GLU A 74 11.94 -5.93 3.77
CA GLU A 74 12.44 -4.55 3.91
C GLU A 74 13.84 -4.34 3.29
N ASP A 75 14.65 -5.40 3.19
CA ASP A 75 15.98 -5.37 2.58
C ASP A 75 15.95 -5.20 1.04
N ASP A 76 14.85 -5.56 0.39
CA ASP A 76 14.68 -5.40 -1.05
C ASP A 76 14.48 -3.91 -1.44
N VAL A 77 14.03 -3.06 -0.51
CA VAL A 77 13.89 -1.60 -0.70
C VAL A 77 15.25 -0.88 -0.61
N ALA A 78 16.19 -1.43 0.15
CA ALA A 78 17.56 -0.93 0.28
C ALA A 78 18.50 -1.37 -0.87
N SER A 79 18.09 -2.35 -1.67
CA SER A 79 18.91 -2.95 -2.74
C SER A 79 19.02 -2.12 -4.04
N GLY A 80 18.70 -0.83 -3.97
CA GLY A 80 19.19 0.17 -4.93
C GLY A 80 20.72 0.32 -4.91
N SER A 81 21.40 -0.08 -3.82
CA SER A 81 22.86 -0.11 -3.78
C SER A 81 23.39 -0.88 -2.56
N SER A 82 23.65 -2.17 -2.67
CA SER A 82 24.71 -2.83 -1.89
C SER A 82 24.88 -4.30 -2.27
N THR A 83 26.02 -4.60 -2.89
CA THR A 83 26.59 -5.95 -2.89
C THR A 83 27.03 -6.29 -1.46
N THR A 84 26.37 -7.24 -0.80
CA THR A 84 26.93 -7.90 0.38
C THR A 84 27.64 -9.18 -0.05
N ALA A 85 28.96 -9.16 0.19
CA ALA A 85 29.87 -10.25 -0.08
C ALA A 85 29.53 -11.47 0.79
N GLY A 86 28.95 -12.50 0.16
CA GLY A 86 28.85 -13.83 0.74
C GLY A 86 30.15 -14.60 0.51
N GLN A 87 30.93 -14.78 1.57
CA GLN A 87 32.13 -15.61 1.62
C GLN A 87 31.87 -16.99 0.99
N ARG A 88 32.57 -17.30 -0.11
CA ARG A 88 32.68 -18.67 -0.62
C ARG A 88 33.91 -19.32 -0.01
N PHE A 89 33.70 -20.37 0.78
CA PHE A 89 34.73 -21.36 1.07
C PHE A 89 35.18 -22.00 -0.25
N ALA A 90 36.42 -21.73 -0.65
CA ALA A 90 37.06 -22.36 -1.79
C ALA A 90 37.74 -23.66 -1.34
N PHE A 91 37.25 -24.80 -1.81
CA PHE A 91 38.02 -26.04 -1.76
C PHE A 91 39.06 -26.03 -2.89
N SER A 92 40.31 -25.78 -2.51
CA SER A 92 41.46 -25.97 -3.38
C SER A 92 41.71 -27.46 -3.57
N ARG A 93 41.78 -27.93 -4.82
CA ARG A 93 42.45 -29.19 -5.17
C ARG A 93 43.68 -28.86 -6.03
N PRO A 94 44.87 -29.39 -5.71
CA PRO A 94 46.08 -29.03 -6.44
C PRO A 94 46.52 -30.12 -7.45
N PHE A 95 47.18 -29.63 -8.53
CA PHE A 95 48.04 -30.30 -9.53
C PHE A 95 47.40 -31.33 -10.50
N SER A 96 47.72 -31.39 -11.80
CA SER A 96 49.05 -31.23 -12.46
C SER A 96 48.99 -30.80 -13.95
N THR A 97 49.96 -29.93 -14.32
CA THR A 97 50.73 -29.76 -15.59
C THR A 97 50.27 -30.40 -16.91
N VAL A 98 50.24 -29.62 -18.01
CA VAL A 98 51.29 -29.55 -19.08
C VAL A 98 51.27 -28.18 -19.83
N THR A 99 52.48 -27.62 -20.00
CA THR A 99 53.09 -26.62 -20.92
C THR A 99 52.39 -26.35 -22.28
N SER A 100 52.45 -25.20 -23.00
CA SER A 100 53.42 -24.08 -23.15
C SER A 100 52.76 -22.88 -23.88
N GLY A 101 53.27 -21.65 -23.67
CA GLY A 101 53.12 -20.54 -24.64
C GLY A 101 52.94 -19.12 -24.08
N SER A 102 54.06 -18.48 -23.70
CA SER A 102 54.22 -17.03 -23.45
C SER A 102 54.00 -16.23 -24.76
N LEU A 103 53.56 -14.98 -24.90
CA LEU A 103 53.62 -13.72 -24.13
C LEU A 103 52.47 -12.81 -24.60
N GLN A 104 52.00 -11.94 -23.71
CA GLN A 104 51.79 -10.49 -23.87
C GLN A 104 50.57 -10.02 -23.08
N GLY A 105 50.86 -9.28 -22.00
CA GLY A 105 49.87 -8.61 -21.19
C GLY A 105 49.20 -7.49 -21.97
N ALA A 106 47.89 -7.59 -22.09
CA ALA A 106 47.03 -6.42 -22.12
C ALA A 106 46.32 -6.39 -20.78
N SER A 107 46.53 -5.30 -20.03
CA SER A 107 45.68 -4.92 -18.92
C SER A 107 44.25 -4.82 -19.45
N ALA A 108 43.46 -5.88 -19.27
CA ALA A 108 42.03 -5.80 -19.50
C ALA A 108 41.47 -4.91 -18.39
N LEU A 109 41.04 -3.70 -18.75
CA LEU A 109 40.08 -2.95 -17.94
C LEU A 109 38.98 -3.93 -17.51
N PRO A 110 38.50 -3.88 -16.25
CA PRO A 110 37.36 -4.69 -15.87
C PRO A 110 36.21 -4.30 -16.80
N ARG A 111 35.86 -5.22 -17.70
CA ARG A 111 34.70 -5.06 -18.58
C ARG A 111 33.52 -4.85 -17.65
N ALA A 112 32.95 -3.65 -17.66
CA ALA A 112 31.72 -3.36 -16.95
C ALA A 112 30.71 -4.40 -17.41
N THR A 113 30.42 -5.38 -16.56
CA THR A 113 29.38 -6.36 -16.84
C THR A 113 28.07 -5.61 -16.68
N SER A 114 27.55 -5.08 -17.77
CA SER A 114 26.21 -4.49 -17.79
C SER A 114 25.25 -5.51 -17.21
N LYS A 115 24.59 -5.15 -16.10
CA LYS A 115 23.63 -6.03 -15.44
C LYS A 115 22.52 -6.36 -16.45
N THR A 116 22.38 -7.65 -16.78
CA THR A 116 21.32 -8.13 -17.66
C THR A 116 20.22 -8.78 -16.83
N PHE A 117 18.98 -8.53 -17.23
CA PHE A 117 17.78 -9.10 -16.66
C PHE A 117 17.22 -10.19 -17.58
N GLN A 118 16.38 -11.05 -17.03
CA GLN A 118 15.69 -12.09 -17.79
C GLN A 118 14.20 -11.96 -17.54
N ARG A 119 13.40 -12.15 -18.58
CA ARG A 119 11.96 -12.11 -18.47
C ARG A 119 11.30 -13.16 -19.36
N LEU A 120 10.29 -13.82 -18.82
CA LEU A 120 9.43 -14.72 -19.58
C LEU A 120 8.29 -13.91 -20.22
N VAL A 121 8.13 -14.03 -21.54
CA VAL A 121 7.02 -13.45 -22.30
C VAL A 121 6.24 -14.58 -22.96
N TYR A 122 4.92 -14.55 -22.85
CA TYR A 122 4.04 -15.53 -23.47
C TYR A 122 3.68 -15.09 -24.88
N LEU A 123 3.88 -15.94 -25.87
CA LEU A 123 3.27 -15.72 -27.18
C LEU A 123 1.81 -16.14 -27.10
N ALA A 124 0.90 -15.29 -27.54
CA ALA A 124 -0.52 -15.55 -27.48
C ALA A 124 -1.18 -15.36 -28.85
N GLU A 125 -2.15 -16.22 -29.10
CA GLU A 125 -3.03 -16.16 -30.25
C GLU A 125 -4.41 -15.72 -29.78
N VAL A 126 -5.18 -15.08 -30.65
CA VAL A 126 -6.57 -14.72 -30.36
C VAL A 126 -7.47 -15.81 -30.91
N VAL A 127 -8.19 -16.51 -30.03
CA VAL A 127 -9.12 -17.56 -30.41
C VAL A 127 -10.49 -17.22 -29.85
N GLY A 128 -11.44 -16.90 -30.73
CA GLY A 128 -12.81 -16.55 -30.33
C GLY A 128 -12.87 -15.30 -29.44
N GLY A 129 -12.05 -14.30 -29.74
CA GLY A 129 -11.98 -13.04 -28.98
C GLY A 129 -11.37 -13.18 -27.58
N LYS A 130 -10.60 -14.25 -27.32
CA LYS A 130 -9.86 -14.44 -26.07
C LYS A 130 -8.39 -14.72 -26.35
N LEU A 131 -7.52 -14.23 -25.47
CA LEU A 131 -6.09 -14.54 -25.53
C LEU A 131 -5.84 -15.97 -25.08
N ASN A 132 -5.19 -16.74 -25.95
CA ASN A 132 -4.76 -18.09 -25.68
C ASN A 132 -3.22 -18.16 -25.76
N PRO A 133 -2.52 -18.23 -24.61
CA PRO A 133 -1.06 -18.36 -24.59
C PRO A 133 -0.62 -19.70 -25.20
N SER A 134 0.16 -19.67 -26.28
CA SER A 134 0.60 -20.87 -27.01
C SER A 134 1.95 -21.38 -26.52
N ARG A 135 2.97 -20.51 -26.47
CA ARG A 135 4.33 -20.84 -26.01
C ARG A 135 4.97 -19.66 -25.28
N MET A 136 6.13 -19.87 -24.66
CA MET A 136 6.84 -18.84 -23.91
C MET A 136 8.26 -18.64 -24.44
N VAL A 137 8.75 -17.41 -24.40
CA VAL A 137 10.13 -17.05 -24.75
C VAL A 137 10.80 -16.32 -23.59
N MET A 138 12.07 -16.64 -23.34
CA MET A 138 12.88 -15.96 -22.34
C MET A 138 13.69 -14.87 -23.03
N VAL A 139 13.34 -13.61 -22.76
CA VAL A 139 14.10 -12.45 -23.24
C VAL A 139 15.18 -12.07 -22.23
N ARG A 140 16.36 -11.72 -22.74
CA ARG A 140 17.44 -11.13 -21.94
C ARG A 140 17.63 -9.69 -22.37
N PHE A 141 17.63 -8.77 -21.42
CA PHE A 141 17.70 -7.34 -21.70
C PHE A 141 18.57 -6.60 -20.68
N ALA A 142 19.24 -5.54 -21.12
CA ALA A 142 19.93 -4.59 -20.25
C ALA A 142 19.00 -3.44 -19.83
N GLU A 143 19.44 -2.63 -18.86
CA GLU A 143 18.67 -1.44 -18.41
C GLU A 143 18.30 -0.51 -19.57
N SER A 144 19.23 -0.27 -20.50
CA SER A 144 19.00 0.56 -21.69
C SER A 144 17.97 -0.01 -22.66
N GLU A 145 17.66 -1.30 -22.56
CA GLU A 145 16.71 -2.01 -23.42
C GLU A 145 15.36 -2.21 -22.71
N ALA A 146 15.23 -1.76 -21.46
CA ALA A 146 14.04 -1.91 -20.65
C ALA A 146 12.96 -0.87 -21.04
N SER A 147 12.45 -0.96 -22.26
CA SER A 147 11.33 -0.17 -22.79
C SER A 147 10.36 -1.08 -23.52
N LEU A 148 9.15 -0.61 -23.83
CA LEU A 148 8.17 -1.40 -24.59
C LEU A 148 8.78 -1.85 -25.92
N GLN A 149 9.39 -0.90 -26.64
CA GLN A 149 10.03 -1.16 -27.91
C GLN A 149 11.23 -2.12 -27.76
N GLY A 150 12.08 -1.89 -26.76
CA GLY A 150 13.25 -2.73 -26.52
C GLY A 150 12.87 -4.17 -26.21
N ILE A 151 11.88 -4.39 -25.37
CA ILE A 151 11.38 -5.74 -25.05
C ILE A 151 10.68 -6.37 -26.25
N ALA A 152 9.86 -5.63 -27.00
CA ALA A 152 9.24 -6.13 -28.23
C ALA A 152 10.29 -6.60 -29.25
N THR A 153 11.36 -5.83 -29.46
CA THR A 153 12.49 -6.24 -30.31
C THR A 153 13.18 -7.50 -29.78
N LYS A 154 13.41 -7.62 -28.46
CA LYS A 154 13.96 -8.87 -27.89
C LYS A 154 13.06 -10.08 -28.11
N VAL A 155 11.74 -9.90 -28.05
CA VAL A 155 10.78 -10.97 -28.35
C VAL A 155 10.88 -11.37 -29.81
N GLN A 156 10.87 -10.41 -30.73
CA GLN A 156 11.04 -10.63 -32.18
C GLN A 156 12.34 -11.37 -32.51
N ASP A 157 13.46 -10.92 -31.94
CA ASP A 157 14.77 -11.59 -32.08
C ASP A 157 14.72 -13.03 -31.55
N ALA A 158 14.06 -13.26 -30.41
CA ALA A 158 13.96 -14.59 -29.80
C ALA A 158 13.06 -15.55 -30.60
N ILE A 159 12.05 -15.05 -31.31
CA ILE A 159 11.17 -15.87 -32.16
C ILE A 159 11.69 -16.01 -33.59
N GLY A 160 12.69 -15.20 -34.00
CA GLY A 160 13.21 -15.17 -35.37
C GLY A 160 12.20 -14.62 -36.38
N SER A 161 11.32 -13.72 -35.95
CA SER A 161 10.29 -13.10 -36.79
C SER A 161 10.26 -11.60 -36.56
N HIS A 162 10.20 -10.85 -37.66
CA HIS A 162 10.05 -9.40 -37.67
C HIS A 162 8.60 -8.95 -37.89
N GLU A 163 7.63 -9.87 -37.78
CA GLU A 163 6.22 -9.48 -37.77
C GLU A 163 5.95 -8.54 -36.58
N PRO A 164 5.17 -7.46 -36.78
CA PRO A 164 4.76 -6.56 -35.69
C PRO A 164 4.01 -7.30 -34.58
N LEU A 165 4.40 -7.01 -33.33
CA LEU A 165 3.81 -7.58 -32.13
C LEU A 165 3.31 -6.46 -31.22
N ILE A 166 2.17 -6.69 -30.58
CA ILE A 166 1.64 -5.87 -29.50
C ILE A 166 1.90 -6.62 -28.19
N LEU A 167 2.55 -5.96 -27.24
CA LEU A 167 2.67 -6.51 -25.88
C LEU A 167 1.43 -6.14 -25.07
N THR A 168 0.82 -7.11 -24.41
CA THR A 168 -0.38 -6.94 -23.59
C THR A 168 -0.16 -7.41 -22.15
N ASP A 169 -0.98 -6.90 -21.24
CA ASP A 169 -1.14 -7.44 -19.90
C ASP A 169 -1.90 -8.79 -19.91
N ALA A 170 -2.13 -9.35 -18.73
CA ALA A 170 -2.85 -10.63 -18.55
C ALA A 170 -4.30 -10.59 -19.05
N GLN A 171 -4.91 -9.40 -19.05
CA GLN A 171 -6.30 -9.12 -19.40
C GLN A 171 -6.46 -8.84 -20.90
N GLY A 172 -5.35 -8.64 -21.61
CA GLY A 172 -5.30 -8.38 -23.04
C GLY A 172 -5.36 -6.91 -23.42
N ASN A 173 -5.11 -6.00 -22.48
CA ASN A 173 -4.92 -4.59 -22.81
C ASN A 173 -3.51 -4.37 -23.31
N ALA A 174 -3.36 -3.57 -24.36
CA ALA A 174 -2.05 -3.17 -24.86
C ALA A 174 -1.29 -2.40 -23.78
N ILE A 175 -0.03 -2.78 -23.58
CA ILE A 175 0.90 -2.04 -22.72
C ILE A 175 1.34 -0.81 -23.49
N VAL A 176 1.17 0.35 -22.87
CA VAL A 176 1.53 1.65 -23.46
C VAL A 176 2.87 2.11 -22.87
N GLU A 177 3.73 2.71 -23.70
CA GLU A 177 4.97 3.33 -23.22
C GLU A 177 4.64 4.56 -22.36
N SER A 178 5.20 4.60 -21.17
CA SER A 178 5.04 5.65 -20.18
C SER A 178 6.20 5.58 -19.18
N GLU A 179 6.37 6.61 -18.35
CA GLU A 179 7.38 6.58 -17.29
C GLU A 179 7.27 5.34 -16.38
N GLY A 180 6.06 4.83 -16.15
CA GLY A 180 5.83 3.63 -15.34
C GLY A 180 6.10 2.29 -16.05
N THR A 181 6.26 2.29 -17.37
CA THR A 181 6.57 1.10 -18.19
C THR A 181 7.96 1.14 -18.81
N THR A 182 8.73 2.20 -18.54
CA THR A 182 10.15 2.32 -18.85
C THR A 182 11.02 1.93 -17.64
N GLY A 183 12.16 1.29 -17.89
CA GLY A 183 13.13 0.85 -16.88
C GLY A 183 12.94 -0.59 -16.41
N SER A 184 14.02 -1.21 -15.92
CA SER A 184 13.99 -2.62 -15.50
C SER A 184 13.01 -2.96 -14.37
N PRO A 185 12.63 -2.06 -13.43
CA PRO A 185 11.67 -2.39 -12.38
C PRO A 185 10.34 -2.95 -12.91
N TYR A 186 9.79 -2.37 -13.98
CA TYR A 186 8.54 -2.84 -14.58
C TYR A 186 8.72 -4.22 -15.24
N TRP A 187 9.77 -4.37 -16.04
CA TRP A 187 9.98 -5.54 -16.88
C TRP A 187 10.49 -6.78 -16.15
N LYS A 188 11.16 -6.62 -15.00
CA LYS A 188 11.73 -7.73 -14.22
C LYS A 188 10.74 -8.41 -13.27
N GLN A 189 9.60 -7.77 -12.97
CA GLN A 189 8.62 -8.23 -11.99
C GLN A 189 8.00 -9.56 -12.44
N ASN A 190 8.21 -10.65 -11.68
CA ASN A 190 7.82 -12.00 -12.14
C ASN A 190 6.31 -12.24 -12.10
N ALA A 191 5.62 -11.66 -11.12
CA ALA A 191 4.18 -11.81 -10.93
C ALA A 191 3.37 -11.26 -12.12
N ARG A 192 3.85 -10.18 -12.74
CA ARG A 192 3.22 -9.59 -13.92
C ARG A 192 3.24 -10.59 -15.06
N LYS A 193 2.16 -10.71 -15.82
CA LYS A 193 2.14 -11.53 -17.05
C LYS A 193 2.19 -10.62 -18.26
N ILE A 194 3.14 -10.88 -19.15
CA ILE A 194 3.29 -10.16 -20.42
C ILE A 194 3.01 -11.14 -21.54
N LEU A 195 2.10 -10.77 -22.43
CA LEU A 195 1.81 -11.53 -23.64
C LEU A 195 2.24 -10.74 -24.87
N ALA A 196 2.78 -11.42 -25.87
CA ALA A 196 3.06 -10.87 -27.18
C ALA A 196 2.06 -11.44 -28.17
N VAL A 197 1.29 -10.55 -28.79
CA VAL A 197 0.20 -10.88 -29.71
C VAL A 197 0.56 -10.31 -31.08
N PRO A 198 0.48 -11.08 -32.18
CA PRO A 198 0.60 -10.52 -33.52
C PRO A 198 -0.40 -9.37 -33.73
N GLU A 199 0.05 -8.25 -34.29
CA GLU A 199 -0.80 -7.06 -34.47
C GLU A 199 -2.07 -7.37 -35.29
N LYS A 200 -1.95 -8.27 -36.28
CA LYS A 200 -3.06 -8.79 -37.08
C LYS A 200 -4.15 -9.46 -36.24
N ASP A 201 -3.77 -10.21 -35.21
CA ASP A 201 -4.69 -10.97 -34.36
C ASP A 201 -5.27 -10.07 -33.26
N PHE A 202 -4.51 -9.05 -32.82
CA PHE A 202 -4.94 -8.09 -31.81
C PHE A 202 -6.21 -7.33 -32.22
N THR A 203 -6.39 -7.08 -33.53
CA THR A 203 -7.61 -6.44 -34.05
C THR A 203 -8.85 -7.31 -33.83
N GLU A 204 -8.74 -8.64 -33.90
CA GLU A 204 -9.84 -9.58 -33.64
C GLU A 204 -10.26 -9.55 -32.16
N LEU A 205 -9.30 -9.36 -31.24
CA LEU A 205 -9.57 -9.24 -29.80
C LEU A 205 -10.51 -8.08 -29.48
N HIS A 206 -10.40 -6.98 -30.23
CA HIS A 206 -11.27 -5.80 -30.11
C HIS A 206 -12.47 -5.81 -31.08
N GLY A 207 -12.40 -6.57 -32.18
CA GLY A 207 -13.43 -6.68 -33.21
C GLY A 207 -14.75 -7.29 -32.72
N THR A 208 -14.72 -8.15 -31.70
CA THR A 208 -15.93 -8.72 -31.08
C THR A 208 -16.71 -7.71 -30.23
N LYS A 209 -16.09 -6.60 -29.82
CA LYS A 209 -16.79 -5.44 -29.26
C LYS A 209 -17.29 -4.46 -30.33
N SER A 210 -16.77 -4.57 -31.56
CA SER A 210 -16.94 -3.60 -32.66
C SER A 210 -17.63 -4.21 -33.89
N ARG A 211 -18.75 -4.91 -33.71
CA ARG A 211 -19.69 -5.24 -34.81
C ARG A 211 -21.04 -4.54 -34.64
N LYS A 212 -21.00 -3.29 -34.18
CA LYS A 212 -22.12 -2.35 -34.23
C LYS A 212 -21.55 -0.95 -34.38
N ASN A 213 -21.02 -0.62 -35.57
CA ASN A 213 -20.86 0.76 -36.04
C ASN A 213 -20.29 0.81 -37.46
N GLU A 214 -21.15 0.53 -38.43
CA GLU A 214 -21.17 1.32 -39.66
C GLU A 214 -22.61 1.81 -39.81
N ASP A 215 -22.90 2.96 -39.21
CA ASP A 215 -24.00 3.81 -39.67
C ASP A 215 -23.66 5.25 -39.32
N VAL A 216 -23.91 6.17 -40.23
CA VAL A 216 -23.62 7.60 -40.09
C VAL A 216 -24.39 8.21 -38.90
N GLY A 217 -25.43 7.53 -38.43
CA GLY A 217 -26.13 7.82 -37.16
C GLY A 217 -25.31 7.56 -35.90
N ALA A 218 -24.30 6.69 -35.94
CA ALA A 218 -23.48 6.38 -34.78
C ALA A 218 -22.48 7.48 -34.44
N VAL A 219 -21.98 8.22 -35.44
CA VAL A 219 -21.15 9.40 -35.18
C VAL A 219 -22.01 10.48 -34.53
N ALA A 220 -23.24 10.68 -34.97
CA ALA A 220 -24.18 11.59 -34.32
C ALA A 220 -24.51 11.16 -32.88
N GLU A 221 -24.75 9.86 -32.65
CA GLU A 221 -25.00 9.32 -31.30
C GLU A 221 -23.77 9.42 -30.39
N VAL A 222 -22.57 9.17 -30.92
CA VAL A 222 -21.31 9.37 -30.20
C VAL A 222 -21.08 10.86 -29.92
N THR A 223 -21.41 11.74 -30.86
CA THR A 223 -21.28 13.20 -30.66
C THR A 223 -22.27 13.69 -29.60
N GLU A 224 -23.52 13.22 -29.62
CA GLU A 224 -24.52 13.51 -28.59
C GLU A 224 -24.10 12.97 -27.22
N LYS A 225 -23.55 11.74 -27.17
CA LYS A 225 -23.00 11.17 -25.93
C LYS A 225 -21.78 11.92 -25.42
N ILE A 226 -20.91 12.40 -26.32
CA ILE A 226 -19.77 13.25 -25.96
C ILE A 226 -20.28 14.59 -25.43
N GLU A 227 -21.27 15.21 -26.06
CA GLU A 227 -21.89 16.45 -25.55
C GLU A 227 -22.54 16.24 -24.18
N GLN A 228 -23.26 15.13 -23.97
CA GLN A 228 -23.80 14.76 -22.67
C GLN A 228 -22.69 14.51 -21.62
N LEU A 229 -21.58 13.87 -22.01
CA LEU A 229 -20.42 13.68 -21.14
C LEU A 229 -19.71 15.01 -20.84
N VAL A 230 -19.64 15.93 -21.80
CA VAL A 230 -19.09 17.28 -21.62
C VAL A 230 -19.97 18.07 -20.65
N LEU A 231 -21.30 18.02 -20.80
CA LEU A 231 -22.23 18.67 -19.89
C LEU A 231 -22.19 18.04 -18.49
N ALA A 232 -22.11 16.72 -18.39
CA ALA A 232 -21.95 16.03 -17.10
C ALA A 232 -20.58 16.31 -16.46
N SER A 233 -19.52 16.43 -17.26
CA SER A 233 -18.16 16.73 -16.78
C SER A 233 -17.95 18.19 -16.42
N GLN A 234 -18.77 19.12 -16.92
CA GLN A 234 -18.78 20.51 -16.44
C GLN A 234 -19.23 20.62 -14.98
N CYS A 235 -20.02 19.67 -14.48
CA CYS A 235 -20.42 19.59 -13.07
C CYS A 235 -19.42 18.80 -12.20
N LEU A 236 -18.45 18.08 -12.80
CA LEU A 236 -17.43 17.34 -12.04
C LEU A 236 -16.47 18.22 -11.25
N PRO A 237 -16.07 19.42 -11.68
CA PRO A 237 -15.33 20.37 -10.85
C PRO A 237 -16.09 20.71 -9.57
N ASP A 238 -17.41 20.92 -9.66
CA ASP A 238 -18.24 21.20 -8.49
C ASP A 238 -18.31 19.97 -7.58
N VAL A 239 -18.54 18.78 -8.13
CA VAL A 239 -18.52 17.51 -7.35
C VAL A 239 -17.14 17.25 -6.74
N THR A 240 -16.06 17.54 -7.46
CA THR A 240 -14.68 17.40 -6.96
C THR A 240 -14.39 18.44 -5.90
N SER A 241 -14.96 19.66 -6.02
CA SER A 241 -14.88 20.69 -4.99
C SER A 241 -15.65 20.28 -3.75
N THR A 242 -16.85 19.70 -3.89
CA THR A 242 -17.66 19.20 -2.79
C THR A 242 -17.02 17.99 -2.14
N ILE A 243 -16.44 17.06 -2.91
CA ILE A 243 -15.68 15.93 -2.38
C ILE A 243 -14.41 16.43 -1.70
N ARG A 244 -13.73 17.44 -2.24
CA ARG A 244 -12.55 18.05 -1.59
C ARG A 244 -12.94 18.80 -0.32
N GLU A 245 -14.07 19.49 -0.31
CA GLU A 245 -14.65 20.10 0.88
C GLU A 245 -15.02 19.02 1.90
N LEU A 246 -15.76 17.99 1.53
CA LEU A 246 -16.12 16.85 2.39
C LEU A 246 -14.88 16.08 2.88
N THR A 247 -13.84 15.93 2.05
CA THR A 247 -12.57 15.29 2.41
C THR A 247 -11.74 16.21 3.31
N SER A 248 -11.79 17.53 3.10
CA SER A 248 -11.19 18.50 4.01
C SER A 248 -11.93 18.54 5.35
N LEU A 249 -13.26 18.45 5.34
CA LEU A 249 -14.11 18.37 6.52
C LEU A 249 -13.88 17.03 7.26
N ALA A 250 -13.66 15.93 6.53
CA ALA A 250 -13.32 14.61 7.07
C ALA A 250 -11.88 14.54 7.61
N ALA A 251 -10.92 15.21 6.95
CA ALA A 251 -9.53 15.31 7.40
C ALA A 251 -9.37 16.25 8.61
N VAL A 252 -10.25 17.25 8.72
CA VAL A 252 -10.36 18.15 9.88
C VAL A 252 -11.24 17.54 10.98
N GLN A 253 -11.99 16.47 10.71
CA GLN A 253 -12.76 15.69 11.69
C GLN A 253 -11.86 14.84 12.61
N ARG A 254 -11.04 15.52 13.41
CA ARG A 254 -10.96 15.17 14.83
C ARG A 254 -12.41 15.06 15.31
N LEU A 255 -12.83 13.86 15.72
CA LEU A 255 -14.11 13.55 16.40
C LEU A 255 -15.01 14.79 16.51
N THR A 256 -15.89 15.06 15.54
CA THR A 256 -16.92 16.10 15.72
C THR A 256 -17.90 15.58 16.75
N GLN A 257 -17.49 15.65 18.01
CA GLN A 257 -18.41 15.70 19.11
C GLN A 257 -19.32 16.88 18.83
N THR A 258 -20.63 16.67 18.89
CA THR A 258 -21.59 17.76 18.71
C THR A 258 -21.26 18.84 19.74
N HIS A 259 -21.53 20.12 19.45
CA HIS A 259 -21.34 21.20 20.42
C HIS A 259 -21.96 20.85 21.78
N SER A 260 -23.12 20.18 21.79
CA SER A 260 -23.76 19.65 23.01
C SER A 260 -22.95 18.60 23.77
N GLN A 261 -22.23 17.71 23.08
CA GLN A 261 -21.33 16.72 23.71
C GLN A 261 -20.11 17.38 24.32
N LEU A 262 -19.50 18.34 23.59
CA LEU A 262 -18.39 19.15 24.11
C LEU A 262 -18.80 19.94 25.35
N GLN A 263 -19.96 20.61 25.34
CA GLN A 263 -20.49 21.31 26.52
C GLN A 263 -20.76 20.36 27.69
N THR A 264 -21.21 19.13 27.43
CA THR A 264 -21.45 18.12 28.48
C THR A 264 -20.15 17.69 29.14
N ILE A 265 -19.12 17.41 28.34
CA ILE A 265 -17.77 17.03 28.83
C ILE A 265 -17.17 18.20 29.61
N LYS A 266 -17.21 19.40 29.04
CA LYS A 266 -16.78 20.65 29.66
C LYS A 266 -17.40 20.86 31.03
N HIS A 267 -18.73 20.74 31.12
CA HIS A 267 -19.44 20.87 32.39
C HIS A 267 -19.03 19.80 33.40
N GLY A 268 -18.77 18.56 32.95
CA GLY A 268 -18.31 17.47 33.81
C GLY A 268 -16.95 17.72 34.46
N PHE A 269 -16.07 18.47 33.78
CA PHE A 269 -14.71 18.77 34.23
C PHE A 269 -14.48 20.25 34.57
N SER A 270 -15.55 21.03 34.74
CA SER A 270 -15.49 22.42 35.17
C SER A 270 -15.40 22.51 36.69
N CYS A 271 -14.55 23.41 37.20
CA CYS A 271 -14.53 23.67 38.63
C CYS A 271 -15.79 24.39 39.08
N VAL A 272 -16.52 23.79 40.04
CA VAL A 272 -17.78 24.36 40.58
C VAL A 272 -17.56 25.73 41.21
N ILE A 273 -16.36 25.99 41.74
CA ILE A 273 -16.01 27.24 42.41
C ILE A 273 -15.56 28.29 41.38
N CYS A 274 -14.73 27.93 40.39
CA CYS A 274 -14.35 28.85 39.31
C CYS A 274 -15.55 29.39 38.53
N LEU A 275 -16.57 28.54 38.32
CA LEU A 275 -17.84 28.94 37.67
C LEU A 275 -18.57 30.04 38.45
N ILE A 276 -18.41 30.09 39.78
CA ILE A 276 -19.03 31.12 40.63
C ILE A 276 -18.26 32.44 40.54
N PHE A 277 -16.94 32.38 40.36
CA PHE A 277 -16.04 33.54 40.41
C PHE A 277 -15.60 34.10 39.05
N LEU A 278 -16.24 33.69 37.94
CA LEU A 278 -15.90 34.13 36.58
C LEU A 278 -14.41 33.97 36.23
N CYS A 279 -13.75 32.96 36.80
CA CYS A 279 -12.34 32.69 36.50
C CYS A 279 -12.26 32.02 35.12
N PHE A 280 -11.50 32.61 34.20
CA PHE A 280 -11.41 32.23 32.78
C PHE A 280 -10.61 30.91 32.55
N LEU A 281 -10.65 29.98 33.50
CA LEU A 281 -10.11 28.64 33.35
C LEU A 281 -11.27 27.65 33.25
N GLN A 282 -11.40 27.07 32.07
CA GLN A 282 -12.62 26.40 31.67
C GLN A 282 -12.66 24.91 32.04
N LEU A 283 -11.53 24.35 32.45
CA LEU A 283 -11.37 22.99 32.98
C LEU A 283 -10.59 23.02 34.30
N MET A 284 -10.76 21.99 35.12
CA MET A 284 -10.05 21.87 36.39
C MET A 284 -8.52 21.73 36.20
N THR A 285 -7.74 22.56 36.87
CA THR A 285 -6.29 22.38 37.07
C THR A 285 -6.06 21.68 38.40
N GLU A 286 -5.33 20.57 38.41
CA GLU A 286 -5.16 19.72 39.60
C GLU A 286 -6.52 19.31 40.20
N PRO A 287 -7.29 18.48 39.48
CA PRO A 287 -8.67 18.15 39.84
C PRO A 287 -8.74 17.37 41.15
N LEU A 288 -9.65 17.77 42.03
CA LEU A 288 -9.90 17.09 43.30
C LEU A 288 -11.23 16.39 43.36
N PHE A 289 -11.15 15.18 43.88
CA PHE A 289 -12.27 14.31 44.19
C PHE A 289 -12.62 14.39 45.67
N MET A 290 -13.91 14.48 45.98
CA MET A 290 -14.40 14.38 47.35
C MET A 290 -15.23 13.12 47.58
N GLN A 291 -14.95 12.44 48.69
CA GLN A 291 -15.62 11.20 49.06
C GLN A 291 -17.13 11.39 49.34
N CYS A 292 -17.53 12.54 49.91
CA CYS A 292 -18.91 12.79 50.34
C CYS A 292 -19.95 12.67 49.21
N CYS A 293 -19.60 13.09 47.99
CA CYS A 293 -20.46 13.00 46.81
C CYS A 293 -19.89 12.12 45.70
N LYS A 294 -18.73 11.50 45.96
CA LYS A 294 -17.97 10.67 45.03
C LYS A 294 -17.78 11.33 43.66
N ASN A 295 -17.38 12.59 43.67
CA ASN A 295 -17.36 13.41 42.47
C ASN A 295 -16.16 14.36 42.44
N LEU A 296 -15.77 14.76 41.23
CA LEU A 296 -14.83 15.86 41.02
C LEU A 296 -15.50 17.18 41.37
N ILE A 297 -14.80 18.01 42.14
CA ILE A 297 -15.32 19.28 42.68
C ILE A 297 -14.71 20.47 41.95
N GLY A 298 -13.39 20.49 41.81
CA GLY A 298 -12.72 21.67 41.33
C GLY A 298 -11.21 21.60 41.32
N CYS A 299 -10.61 22.72 40.94
CA CYS A 299 -9.18 22.94 41.05
C CYS A 299 -8.73 22.89 42.50
N LYS A 300 -7.49 22.50 42.74
CA LYS A 300 -6.92 22.37 44.08
C LYS A 300 -7.00 23.60 44.94
N THR A 301 -6.45 24.69 44.43
CA THR A 301 -6.46 25.98 45.10
C THR A 301 -7.88 26.41 45.50
N CYS A 302 -8.85 26.28 44.59
CA CYS A 302 -10.23 26.66 44.86
C CYS A 302 -10.90 25.80 45.94
N VAL A 303 -10.73 24.48 45.88
CA VAL A 303 -11.37 23.57 46.85
C VAL A 303 -10.71 23.69 48.22
N GLU A 304 -9.39 23.83 48.29
CA GLU A 304 -8.66 24.07 49.55
C GLU A 304 -9.08 25.40 50.20
N GLU A 305 -9.20 26.47 49.40
CA GLU A 305 -9.68 27.78 49.88
C GLU A 305 -11.14 27.71 50.37
N TRP A 306 -12.02 27.01 49.63
CA TRP A 306 -13.39 26.80 50.06
C TRP A 306 -13.45 26.02 51.39
N HIS A 307 -12.65 24.97 51.52
CA HIS A 307 -12.62 24.16 52.73
C HIS A 307 -12.09 24.93 53.95
N GLY A 308 -11.16 25.87 53.74
CA GLY A 308 -10.72 26.79 54.78
C GLY A 308 -11.81 27.72 55.31
N ASN A 309 -12.86 27.97 54.51
CA ASN A 309 -13.91 28.94 54.81
C ASN A 309 -15.31 28.32 55.00
N SER A 310 -15.48 27.02 54.74
CA SER A 310 -16.76 26.31 54.87
C SER A 310 -16.58 24.86 55.29
N ASP A 311 -17.50 24.41 56.14
CA ASP A 311 -17.68 23.04 56.62
C ASP A 311 -18.51 22.16 55.67
N THR A 312 -18.99 22.72 54.55
CA THR A 312 -19.87 22.02 53.59
C THR A 312 -19.21 21.84 52.24
N CYS A 313 -19.50 20.72 51.56
CA CYS A 313 -19.02 20.47 50.20
C CYS A 313 -19.59 21.50 49.21
N ALA A 314 -18.72 22.12 48.40
CA ALA A 314 -19.15 23.11 47.40
C ALA A 314 -20.17 22.56 46.38
N LYS A 315 -20.18 21.25 46.13
CA LYS A 315 -21.06 20.59 45.15
C LYS A 315 -22.36 20.05 45.78
N CYS A 316 -22.27 19.20 46.80
CA CYS A 316 -23.45 18.54 47.38
C CYS A 316 -23.96 19.19 48.68
N ARG A 317 -23.25 20.18 49.24
CA ARG A 317 -23.54 20.83 50.52
C ARG A 317 -23.55 19.89 51.75
N GLY A 318 -23.14 18.63 51.59
CA GLY A 318 -22.95 17.70 52.70
C GLY A 318 -21.77 18.09 53.59
N SER A 319 -21.78 17.65 54.85
CA SER A 319 -20.69 17.89 55.80
C SER A 319 -19.37 17.30 55.29
N ILE A 320 -18.29 18.08 55.38
CA ILE A 320 -16.94 17.64 55.04
C ILE A 320 -16.25 16.97 56.25
N GLU A 321 -16.84 17.04 57.44
CA GLU A 321 -16.26 16.48 58.66
C GLU A 321 -16.01 14.96 58.50
N GLY A 322 -14.74 14.55 58.57
CA GLY A 322 -14.31 13.16 58.35
C GLY A 322 -14.29 12.69 56.89
N SER A 323 -14.61 13.56 55.92
CA SER A 323 -14.50 13.23 54.49
C SER A 323 -13.07 13.40 53.98
N SER A 324 -12.59 12.43 53.24
CA SER A 324 -11.30 12.52 52.56
C SER A 324 -11.39 13.22 51.20
N MET A 325 -10.32 13.96 50.88
CA MET A 325 -10.13 14.70 49.64
C MET A 325 -8.89 14.16 48.93
N PHE A 326 -9.01 13.87 47.64
CA PHE A 326 -7.94 13.23 46.87
C PHE A 326 -7.66 13.97 45.57
N GLU A 327 -6.41 14.31 45.35
CA GLU A 327 -5.93 14.83 44.06
C GLU A 327 -5.89 13.69 43.04
N VAL A 328 -6.51 13.89 41.88
CA VAL A 328 -6.52 12.90 40.81
C VAL A 328 -5.35 13.15 39.87
N LYS A 329 -4.21 12.57 40.18
CA LYS A 329 -2.98 12.69 39.37
C LYS A 329 -3.16 12.09 37.97
N GLY A 330 -2.48 12.65 36.96
CA GLY A 330 -2.59 12.24 35.56
C GLY A 330 -3.81 12.82 34.83
N LEU A 331 -4.84 13.26 35.55
CA LEU A 331 -6.03 13.85 34.95
C LEU A 331 -5.77 15.29 34.49
N SER A 332 -4.87 16.04 35.13
CA SER A 332 -4.48 17.38 34.69
C SER A 332 -3.92 17.37 33.26
N GLU A 333 -3.07 16.39 32.94
CA GLU A 333 -2.47 16.21 31.62
C GLU A 333 -3.54 15.86 30.57
N ALA A 334 -4.48 14.99 30.92
CA ALA A 334 -5.60 14.65 30.05
C ALA A 334 -6.55 15.84 29.81
N LEU A 335 -6.85 16.63 30.86
CA LEU A 335 -7.66 17.84 30.76
C LEU A 335 -6.96 18.94 29.95
N SER A 336 -5.64 19.03 30.00
CA SER A 336 -4.87 19.98 29.18
C SER A 336 -5.04 19.69 27.68
N VAL A 337 -5.10 18.42 27.28
CA VAL A 337 -5.36 18.05 25.87
C VAL A 337 -6.79 18.43 25.49
N LEU A 338 -7.77 18.19 26.36
CA LEU A 338 -9.16 18.59 26.13
C LEU A 338 -9.33 20.12 26.11
N GLY A 339 -8.52 20.86 26.87
CA GLY A 339 -8.51 22.33 26.90
C GLY A 339 -8.36 22.93 25.50
N SER A 340 -7.44 22.38 24.70
CA SER A 340 -7.21 22.82 23.31
C SER A 340 -8.43 22.67 22.39
N LEU A 341 -9.41 21.82 22.74
CA LEU A 341 -10.67 21.67 22.00
C LEU A 341 -11.71 22.74 22.36
N PHE A 342 -11.50 23.50 23.44
CA PHE A 342 -12.38 24.56 23.91
C PHE A 342 -11.82 25.97 23.66
N GLU A 343 -10.57 26.08 23.19
CA GLU A 343 -9.87 27.36 22.92
C GLU A 343 -10.10 27.90 21.49
N GLU A 344 -10.75 27.14 20.60
CA GLU A 344 -11.05 27.54 19.21
C GLU A 344 -12.36 28.34 19.03
N GLU A 345 -12.98 28.87 20.09
CA GLU A 345 -14.17 29.77 20.03
C GLU A 345 -13.86 31.23 20.38
#